data_AF-A0A4U6R361-F1
#
_entry.id   AF-A0A4U6R361-F1
#
_cell.length_a   1.000
_cell.length_b   1.000
_cell.length_c   1.000
_cell.angle_alpha   90.00
_cell.angle_beta   90.00
_cell.angle_gamma   90.00
#
_symmetry.space_group_name_H-M   'P 1'
#
loop_
_entity.id
_entity.type
_entity.pdbx_description
1 polymer ?
#
loop_
_entity_poly.entity_id
_entity_poly.type
_entity_poly.pdbx_seq_one_letter_code
_entity_poly.pdbx_strand_id
1 'polypeptide(L)'
;MLRKRLEQQLEQRLGTSRSDASGFAPNRFEPPTAADVASRVLEFVRQRLQKDASAGADSDRLAGLISAARLGVEQGFSEAREQIEALGMMTGKLNSDIYDSFSRIQGGIAELESRYLKNESPDTGSSENSPA
;
A
#
# COMPACT_ATOMS: atom_id res chain seq x y z
N MET A 1 -10.75 -65.56 -0.35
CA MET A 1 -9.83 -64.44 -0.02
C MET A 1 -10.23 -63.08 -0.61
N LEU A 2 -11.10 -63.02 -1.64
CA LEU A 2 -11.41 -61.77 -2.36
C LEU A 2 -12.35 -60.80 -1.61
N ARG A 3 -13.27 -61.29 -0.77
CA ARG A 3 -14.20 -60.45 0.00
C ARG A 3 -13.51 -59.60 1.08
N LYS A 4 -12.59 -60.19 1.84
CA LYS A 4 -11.84 -59.50 2.92
C LYS A 4 -11.02 -58.30 2.43
N ARG A 5 -10.50 -58.33 1.20
CA ARG A 5 -9.77 -57.19 0.62
C ARG A 5 -10.68 -56.03 0.27
N LEU A 6 -11.93 -56.31 -0.12
CA LEU A 6 -12.90 -55.28 -0.45
C LEU A 6 -13.39 -54.54 0.81
N GLU A 7 -13.55 -55.28 1.90
CA GLU A 7 -13.93 -54.74 3.21
C GLU A 7 -12.81 -53.83 3.77
N GLN A 8 -11.56 -54.28 3.73
CA GLN A 8 -10.41 -53.47 4.16
C GLN A 8 -10.23 -52.20 3.31
N GLN A 9 -10.51 -52.25 2.00
CA GLN A 9 -10.47 -51.05 1.15
C GLN A 9 -11.61 -50.09 1.43
N LEU A 10 -12.81 -50.58 1.79
CA LEU A 10 -13.93 -49.72 2.14
C LEU A 10 -13.68 -49.01 3.47
N GLU A 11 -13.13 -49.70 4.47
CA GLU A 11 -12.79 -49.12 5.77
C GLU A 11 -11.67 -48.07 5.65
N GLN A 12 -10.64 -48.31 4.83
CA GLN A 12 -9.57 -47.33 4.58
C GLN A 12 -10.10 -46.09 3.86
N ARG A 13 -11.00 -46.25 2.89
CA ARG A 13 -11.57 -45.10 2.15
C ARG A 13 -12.55 -44.27 2.99
N LEU A 14 -13.22 -44.88 3.97
CA LEU A 14 -14.15 -44.17 4.85
C LEU A 14 -13.45 -43.52 6.06
N GLY A 15 -12.32 -44.10 6.51
CA GLY A 15 -11.49 -43.53 7.59
C GLY A 15 -10.65 -42.32 7.17
N THR A 16 -10.24 -42.23 5.90
CA THR A 16 -9.42 -41.11 5.39
C THR A 16 -10.25 -39.89 4.97
N SER A 17 -11.56 -40.02 4.78
CA SER A 17 -12.41 -38.91 4.29
C SER A 17 -12.93 -37.96 5.39
N ARG A 18 -12.53 -38.12 6.66
CA ARG A 18 -12.93 -37.23 7.76
C ARG A 18 -11.82 -36.30 8.27
N SER A 19 -10.63 -36.37 7.67
CA SER A 19 -9.45 -35.60 8.12
C SER A 19 -9.16 -34.36 7.27
N ASP A 20 -9.86 -34.19 6.14
CA ASP A 20 -9.68 -33.04 5.22
C ASP A 20 -10.80 -31.99 5.35
N ALA A 21 -11.47 -31.93 6.51
CA ALA A 21 -12.31 -30.77 6.87
C ALA A 21 -11.49 -29.60 7.46
N SER A 22 -10.17 -29.61 7.28
CA SER A 22 -9.24 -28.57 7.70
C SER A 22 -8.67 -27.87 6.47
N GLY A 23 -9.40 -26.96 5.84
CA GLY A 23 -8.82 -26.28 4.68
C GLY A 23 -9.60 -25.17 4.00
N PHE A 24 -10.89 -24.96 4.30
CA PHE A 24 -11.61 -23.80 3.81
C PHE A 24 -12.24 -23.06 4.97
N ALA A 25 -11.41 -22.34 5.73
CA ALA A 25 -11.92 -21.14 6.37
C ALA A 25 -12.42 -20.25 5.21
N PRO A 26 -13.72 -19.88 5.15
CA PRO A 26 -14.14 -18.86 4.21
C PRO A 26 -13.24 -17.66 4.50
N ASN A 27 -12.44 -17.24 3.51
CA ASN A 27 -11.51 -16.14 3.65
C ASN A 27 -12.34 -14.91 4.06
N ARG A 28 -12.40 -14.64 5.36
CA ARG A 28 -13.28 -13.62 5.92
C ARG A 28 -12.68 -12.32 5.42
N PHE A 29 -13.39 -11.60 4.56
CA PHE A 29 -12.90 -10.32 4.07
C PHE A 29 -12.78 -9.38 5.27
N GLU A 30 -11.55 -9.06 5.63
CA GLU A 30 -11.23 -8.01 6.59
C GLU A 30 -10.93 -6.74 5.81
N PRO A 31 -11.74 -5.68 5.97
CA PRO A 31 -11.46 -4.42 5.30
C PRO A 31 -10.11 -3.87 5.76
N PRO A 32 -9.34 -3.24 4.87
CA PRO A 32 -8.05 -2.67 5.22
C PRO A 32 -8.21 -1.58 6.28
N THR A 33 -7.20 -1.45 7.15
CA THR A 33 -7.15 -0.33 8.09
C THR A 33 -6.74 0.97 7.38
N ALA A 34 -6.95 2.10 8.04
CA ALA A 34 -6.47 3.39 7.56
C ALA A 34 -4.95 3.40 7.31
N ALA A 35 -4.19 2.71 8.16
CA ALA A 35 -2.75 2.57 8.02
C ALA A 35 -2.35 1.71 6.80
N ASP A 36 -3.09 0.63 6.51
CA ASP A 36 -2.84 -0.21 5.34
C ASP A 36 -3.06 0.57 4.03
N VAL A 37 -4.13 1.36 3.98
CA VAL A 37 -4.41 2.23 2.83
C VAL A 37 -3.29 3.26 2.66
N ALA A 38 -2.92 3.95 3.73
CA ALA A 38 -1.86 4.95 3.69
C ALA A 38 -0.52 4.36 3.24
N SER A 39 -0.16 3.19 3.78
CA SER A 39 1.07 2.47 3.41
C SER A 39 1.11 2.16 1.92
N ARG A 40 0.04 1.61 1.35
CA ARG A 40 -0.04 1.27 -0.09
C ARG A 40 0.10 2.49 -0.99
N VAL A 41 -0.57 3.60 -0.65
CA VAL A 41 -0.49 4.85 -1.43
C VAL A 41 0.93 5.44 -1.37
N LEU A 42 1.50 5.54 -0.17
CA LEU A 42 2.85 6.07 0.01
C LEU A 42 3.92 5.20 -0.66
N GLU A 43 3.73 3.88 -0.68
CA GLU A 43 4.60 2.96 -1.39
C GLU A 43 4.62 3.27 -2.89
N PHE A 44 3.45 3.47 -3.50
CA PHE A 44 3.35 3.83 -4.92
C PHE A 44 4.06 5.14 -5.24
N VAL A 45 3.85 6.18 -4.42
CA VAL A 45 4.50 7.49 -4.60
C VAL A 45 6.02 7.35 -4.45
N ARG A 46 6.49 6.63 -3.42
CA ARG A 46 7.92 6.42 -3.18
C ARG A 46 8.59 5.67 -4.33
N GLN A 47 7.97 4.59 -4.81
CA GLN A 47 8.50 3.83 -5.95
C GLN A 47 8.62 4.70 -7.19
N ARG A 48 7.64 5.57 -7.44
CA ARG A 48 7.69 6.51 -8.56
C ARG A 48 8.85 7.50 -8.42
N LEU A 49 8.98 8.16 -7.27
CA LEU A 49 10.06 9.11 -7.00
C LEU A 49 11.43 8.46 -7.08
N GLN A 50 11.59 7.28 -6.49
CA GLN A 50 12.84 6.51 -6.56
C GLN A 50 13.22 6.19 -8.01
N LYS A 51 12.26 5.80 -8.84
CA LYS A 51 12.49 5.50 -10.25
C LYS A 51 12.94 6.74 -11.03
N ASP A 52 12.25 7.87 -10.89
CA ASP A 52 12.63 9.11 -11.59
C ASP A 52 13.98 9.65 -11.08
N ALA A 53 14.23 9.63 -9.76
CA ALA A 53 15.52 10.02 -9.20
C ALA A 53 16.67 9.13 -9.70
N SER A 54 16.45 7.81 -9.79
CA SER A 54 17.43 6.86 -10.32
C SER A 54 17.67 7.03 -11.83
N ALA A 55 16.73 7.65 -12.54
CA ALA A 55 16.86 8.04 -13.94
C ALA A 55 17.53 9.42 -14.12
N GLY A 56 17.92 10.09 -13.02
CA GLY A 56 18.59 11.39 -13.04
C GLY A 56 17.64 12.59 -13.11
N ALA A 57 16.38 12.46 -12.68
CA ALA A 57 15.47 13.59 -12.56
C ALA A 57 16.02 14.64 -11.57
N ASP A 58 15.96 15.91 -11.96
CA ASP A 58 16.26 17.06 -11.11
C ASP A 58 15.17 17.34 -10.06
N SER A 59 15.44 18.25 -9.13
CA SER A 59 14.52 18.58 -8.05
C SER A 59 13.22 19.21 -8.49
N ASP A 60 13.20 20.06 -9.52
CA ASP A 60 11.97 20.63 -10.06
C ASP A 60 11.06 19.52 -10.59
N ARG A 61 11.64 18.54 -11.29
CA ARG A 61 10.91 17.36 -11.76
C ARG A 61 10.34 16.55 -10.60
N LEU A 62 11.13 16.30 -9.55
CA LEU A 62 10.69 15.53 -8.39
C LEU A 62 9.62 16.28 -7.58
N ALA A 63 9.77 17.60 -7.40
CA ALA A 63 8.79 18.46 -6.75
C ALA A 63 7.46 18.46 -7.51
N GLY A 64 7.50 18.49 -8.85
CA GLY A 64 6.33 18.35 -9.70
C GLY A 64 5.60 17.01 -9.48
N LEU A 65 6.34 15.91 -9.36
CA LEU A 65 5.75 14.59 -9.06
C LEU A 65 5.12 14.52 -7.67
N ILE A 66 5.76 15.12 -6.66
CA ILE A 66 5.20 15.22 -5.30
C ILE A 66 3.91 16.03 -5.31
N SER A 67 3.90 17.19 -5.96
CA SER A 67 2.72 18.04 -6.08
C SER A 67 1.57 17.31 -6.79
N ALA A 68 1.86 16.62 -7.89
CA ALA A 68 0.90 15.79 -8.60
C ALA A 68 0.35 14.65 -7.72
N ALA A 69 1.20 14.02 -6.89
CA ALA A 69 0.75 13.00 -5.96
C ALA A 69 -0.23 13.56 -4.92
N ARG A 70 0.02 14.76 -4.37
CA ARG A 70 -0.89 15.42 -3.41
C ARG A 70 -2.25 15.70 -4.05
N LEU A 71 -2.25 16.31 -5.22
CA LEU A 71 -3.47 16.64 -5.96
C LEU A 71 -4.26 15.38 -6.33
N GLY A 72 -3.58 14.34 -6.84
CA GLY A 72 -4.23 13.08 -7.21
C GLY A 72 -4.84 12.35 -6.01
N VAL A 73 -4.17 12.38 -4.86
CA VAL A 73 -4.73 11.82 -3.61
C VAL A 73 -5.94 12.63 -3.15
N GLU A 74 -5.85 13.95 -3.10
CA GLU A 74 -6.98 14.81 -2.69
C GLU A 74 -8.21 14.59 -3.56
N GLN A 75 -8.02 14.60 -4.89
CA GLN A 75 -9.11 14.36 -5.83
C GLN A 75 -9.72 12.96 -5.64
N GLY A 76 -8.90 11.91 -5.64
CA GLY A 76 -9.39 10.53 -5.53
C GLY A 76 -10.08 10.27 -4.19
N PHE A 77 -9.64 10.91 -3.10
CA PHE A 77 -10.31 10.82 -1.81
C PHE A 77 -11.67 11.51 -1.80
N SER A 78 -11.78 12.71 -2.40
CA SER A 78 -13.06 13.41 -2.53
C SER A 78 -14.05 12.58 -3.35
N GLU A 79 -13.63 12.12 -4.53
CA GLU A 79 -14.48 11.33 -5.43
C GLU A 79 -14.94 10.01 -4.79
N ALA A 80 -14.03 9.31 -4.11
CA ALA A 80 -14.38 8.06 -3.43
C ALA A 80 -15.37 8.30 -2.27
N ARG A 81 -15.17 9.37 -1.49
CA ARG A 81 -16.07 9.74 -0.40
C ARG A 81 -17.47 10.06 -0.93
N GLU A 82 -17.57 10.89 -1.97
CA GLU A 82 -18.83 11.25 -2.61
C GLU A 82 -19.59 10.01 -3.10
N GLN A 83 -18.89 9.05 -3.72
CA GLN A 83 -19.48 7.80 -4.18
C GLN A 83 -20.01 6.95 -3.02
N ILE A 84 -19.26 6.84 -1.92
CA ILE A 84 -19.69 6.09 -0.73
C ILE A 84 -20.92 6.74 -0.08
N GLU A 85 -20.96 8.07 -0.03
CA GLU A 85 -22.10 8.84 0.48
C GLU A 85 -23.34 8.65 -0.42
N ALA A 86 -23.17 8.72 -1.74
CA ALA A 86 -24.26 8.51 -2.71
C ALA A 86 -24.86 7.11 -2.62
N LEU A 87 -24.06 6.10 -2.26
CA LEU A 87 -24.51 4.73 -2.03
C LEU A 87 -25.16 4.52 -0.65
N GLY A 88 -25.18 5.55 0.22
CA GLY A 88 -25.68 5.43 1.59
C GLY A 88 -24.82 4.51 2.47
N MET A 89 -23.57 4.25 2.09
CA MET A 89 -22.67 3.32 2.78
C MET A 89 -21.76 4.02 3.80
N MET A 90 -21.84 5.35 3.90
CA MET A 90 -20.99 6.14 4.80
C MET A 90 -21.39 5.93 6.26
N THR A 91 -20.62 5.11 6.98
CA THR A 91 -20.75 4.97 8.44
C THR A 91 -19.81 5.94 9.16
N GLY A 92 -20.10 6.27 10.42
CA GLY A 92 -19.21 7.15 11.22
C GLY A 92 -17.79 6.59 11.37
N LYS A 93 -17.66 5.26 11.56
CA LYS A 93 -16.35 4.60 11.60
C LYS A 93 -15.62 4.70 10.26
N LEU A 94 -16.31 4.38 9.16
CA LEU A 94 -15.71 4.45 7.83
C LEU A 94 -15.25 5.88 7.49
N ASN A 95 -16.07 6.90 7.80
CA ASN A 95 -15.70 8.30 7.63
C ASN A 95 -14.42 8.66 8.42
N SER A 96 -14.33 8.21 9.67
CA SER A 96 -13.14 8.41 10.50
C SER A 96 -11.91 7.71 9.94
N ASP A 97 -12.05 6.46 9.50
CA ASP A 97 -10.94 5.68 8.93
C ASP A 97 -10.44 6.29 7.60
N ILE A 98 -11.36 6.77 6.76
CA ILE A 98 -11.02 7.50 5.52
C ILE A 98 -10.22 8.76 5.87
N TYR A 99 -10.69 9.57 6.82
CA TYR A 99 -9.99 10.79 7.23
C TYR A 99 -8.61 10.50 7.84
N ASP A 100 -8.49 9.49 8.70
CA ASP A 100 -7.21 9.08 9.27
C ASP A 100 -6.23 8.65 8.18
N SER A 101 -6.69 7.83 7.22
CA SER A 101 -5.84 7.40 6.10
C SER A 101 -5.38 8.57 5.24
N PHE A 102 -6.26 9.53 4.94
CA PHE A 102 -5.93 10.74 4.21
C PHE A 102 -4.87 11.57 4.94
N SER A 103 -5.06 11.82 6.23
CA SER A 103 -4.10 12.58 7.05
C SER A 103 -2.72 11.92 7.07
N ARG A 104 -2.65 10.59 7.19
CA ARG A 104 -1.40 9.83 7.16
C ARG A 104 -0.70 9.93 5.80
N ILE A 105 -1.46 9.87 4.71
CA ILE A 105 -0.92 10.01 3.35
C ILE A 105 -0.34 11.42 3.17
N GLN A 106 -1.09 12.46 3.54
CA GLN A 106 -0.61 13.85 3.41
C GLN A 106 0.68 14.07 4.22
N GLY A 107 0.74 13.55 5.45
CA GLY A 107 1.96 13.57 6.27
C GLY A 107 3.11 12.80 5.63
N GLY A 108 2.86 11.59 5.14
CA GLY A 108 3.88 10.78 4.48
C GLY A 108 4.40 11.39 3.17
N ILE A 109 3.55 12.08 2.40
CA ILE A 109 3.98 12.80 1.20
C ILE A 109 4.86 14.00 1.58
N ALA A 110 4.52 14.74 2.65
CA ALA A 110 5.36 15.83 3.15
C ALA A 110 6.74 15.33 3.64
N GLU A 111 6.79 14.13 4.24
CA GLU A 111 8.07 13.50 4.58
C GLU A 111 8.88 13.13 3.34
N LEU A 112 8.25 12.61 2.29
CA LEU A 112 8.92 12.33 1.02
C LEU A 112 9.46 13.62 0.38
N GLU A 113 8.67 14.69 0.38
CA GLU A 113 9.09 16.01 -0.10
C GLU A 113 10.37 16.49 0.59
N SER A 114 10.39 16.44 1.93
CA SER A 114 11.58 16.78 2.72
C SER A 114 12.78 15.91 2.35
N ARG A 115 12.60 14.58 2.17
CA ARG A 115 13.70 13.67 1.84
C ARG A 115 14.30 13.91 0.46
N TYR A 116 13.47 14.14 -0.55
CA TYR A 116 13.93 14.27 -1.94
C TYR A 116 14.40 15.69 -2.28
N LEU A 117 13.82 16.73 -1.67
CA LEU A 117 14.15 18.13 -1.99
C LEU A 117 15.15 18.77 -1.03
N LYS A 118 15.25 18.31 0.24
CA LYS A 118 16.24 18.86 1.18
C LYS A 118 17.65 18.32 0.94
N ASN A 119 17.76 17.14 0.32
CA ASN A 119 19.05 16.49 0.03
C ASN A 119 19.78 17.14 -1.16
N GLU A 120 19.23 18.20 -1.74
CA GLU A 120 19.82 19.01 -2.81
C GLU A 120 20.42 20.33 -2.29
N SER A 121 20.60 20.49 -0.97
CA SER A 121 21.48 21.55 -0.47
C SER A 121 22.91 21.19 -0.88
N PRO A 122 23.54 21.93 -1.80
CA PRO A 122 24.85 21.55 -2.30
C PRO A 122 25.87 21.71 -1.18
N ASP A 123 26.50 20.60 -0.81
CA ASP A 123 27.90 20.61 -0.37
C ASP A 123 28.71 21.22 -1.52
N THR A 124 28.77 22.55 -1.53
CA THR A 124 29.64 23.29 -2.43
C THR A 124 31.04 23.01 -1.94
N GLY A 125 31.70 22.05 -2.59
CA GLY A 125 33.04 21.62 -2.27
C GLY A 125 33.98 22.81 -2.14
N SER A 126 34.43 23.04 -0.92
CA SER A 126 35.66 23.77 -0.62
C SER A 126 36.85 22.94 -1.11
N SER A 127 37.02 22.84 -2.42
CA SER A 127 38.30 22.49 -3.04
C SER A 127 38.98 23.79 -3.47
N GLU A 128 39.40 24.59 -2.49
CA GLU A 128 40.40 25.62 -2.74
C GLU A 128 41.78 24.97 -2.65
N ASN A 129 42.10 24.22 -3.71
CA ASN A 129 43.48 23.89 -4.06
C ASN A 129 44.06 25.14 -4.70
N SER A 130 44.94 25.85 -4.01
CA SER A 130 45.72 26.93 -4.61
C SER A 130 47.22 26.66 -4.44
N PRO A 131 47.95 26.42 -5.53
CA PRO A 131 49.41 26.38 -5.54
C PRO A 131 49.98 27.79 -5.76
N ALA A 132 50.92 28.21 -4.91
CA ALA A 132 52.05 29.08 -5.23
C ALA A 132 53.04 29.10 -4.07
#